data_AF-A0A8G1RKD2-F1
#
_entry.id   AF-A0A8G1RKD2-F1
#
_cell.length_a   1.000
_cell.length_b   1.000
_cell.length_c   1.000
_cell.angle_alpha   90.00
_cell.angle_beta   90.00
_cell.angle_gamma   90.00
#
_symmetry.space_group_name_H-M   'P 1'
#
loop_
_entity.id
_entity.type
_entity.pdbx_description
1 polymer ?
#
loop_
_entity_poly.entity_id
_entity_poly.type
_entity_poly.pdbx_seq_one_letter_code
_entity_poly.pdbx_strand_id
1 'polypeptide(L)'
;MCSASSVTQKVTHNSSVLKKRYASQRLEQTAYPVSGFHSQSALASSQLARAIASRSGTPAETYVAYGLTQKLFEACSTQAEYTIPQLNKKGGQVPKTDAGEDLGVGEGWWYKELGLLPTFSTWSQVTFLHMYLLTARLRALPSHESLQTYSQHLIDHFSHNAEHRMDVLHGLTSRAIRNRFLKDLFIQWRGALAAYDEGIIKGDAVLGAAIWRNLWKAGHTAPNGDEMDWTKVALVVAYMRRVLHDLSLVNEPDLALQLGREKGGRPGIFSFSQADKKLVYGK
;
A
#
# COMPACT_ATOMS: atom_id res chain seq x y z
N MET A 1 12.38 48.52 -37.48
CA MET A 1 13.52 49.31 -38.02
C MET A 1 13.99 50.22 -36.89
N CYS A 2 15.19 50.22 -36.32
CA CYS A 2 16.47 49.51 -36.43
C CYS A 2 17.16 49.65 -35.05
N SER A 3 17.78 48.60 -34.47
CA SER A 3 19.23 48.41 -34.21
C SER A 3 20.02 49.66 -33.80
N ALA A 4 20.99 49.66 -32.89
CA ALA A 4 21.64 48.70 -31.99
C ALA A 4 22.65 49.50 -31.14
N SER A 5 23.11 48.99 -29.99
CA SER A 5 24.55 48.89 -29.66
C SER A 5 24.78 48.30 -28.27
N SER A 6 25.66 47.29 -28.28
CA SER A 6 26.19 46.52 -27.15
C SER A 6 27.39 47.25 -26.53
N VAL A 7 27.51 47.21 -25.20
CA VAL A 7 28.79 47.46 -24.50
C VAL A 7 29.02 46.33 -23.50
N THR A 8 30.07 45.56 -23.78
CA THR A 8 30.57 44.45 -22.96
C THR A 8 31.55 44.98 -21.91
N GLN A 9 31.30 44.75 -20.62
CA GLN A 9 32.30 44.92 -19.56
C GLN A 9 32.61 43.58 -18.89
N LYS A 10 33.87 43.16 -19.00
CA LYS A 10 34.47 42.05 -18.24
C LYS A 10 34.71 42.50 -16.80
N VAL A 11 34.21 41.73 -15.82
CA VAL A 11 34.66 41.81 -14.42
C VAL A 11 35.22 40.45 -14.04
N THR A 12 36.51 40.43 -13.74
CA THR A 12 37.27 39.29 -13.20
C THR A 12 36.99 39.13 -11.71
N HIS A 13 36.44 37.99 -11.29
CA HIS A 13 36.31 37.64 -9.88
C HIS A 13 37.43 36.65 -9.47
N ASN A 14 38.36 37.15 -8.67
CA ASN A 14 39.35 36.36 -7.92
C ASN A 14 38.64 35.68 -6.72
N SER A 15 38.60 34.35 -6.67
CA SER A 15 38.10 33.60 -5.52
C SER A 15 39.26 33.09 -4.66
N SER A 16 39.51 33.74 -3.52
CA SER A 16 40.40 33.23 -2.47
C SER A 16 39.64 32.25 -1.57
N VAL A 17 40.04 30.98 -1.62
CA VAL A 17 39.47 29.88 -0.83
C VAL A 17 40.08 29.90 0.58
N LEU A 18 39.28 30.30 1.57
CA LEU A 18 39.60 30.16 2.99
C LEU A 18 39.26 28.75 3.48
N LYS A 19 40.27 27.88 3.58
CA LYS A 19 40.18 26.56 4.26
C LYS A 19 40.12 26.76 5.78
N LYS A 20 38.94 26.62 6.40
CA LYS A 20 38.83 26.45 7.85
C LYS A 20 39.14 25.00 8.25
N ARG A 21 40.20 24.82 9.03
CA ARG A 21 40.52 23.57 9.75
C ARG A 21 39.53 23.43 10.92
N TYR A 22 38.75 22.35 10.95
CA TYR A 22 38.02 21.93 12.14
C TYR A 22 38.76 20.77 12.80
N ALA A 23 39.03 20.91 14.08
CA ALA A 23 39.66 19.92 14.93
C ALA A 23 38.69 18.77 15.23
N SER A 24 39.15 17.53 15.09
CA SER A 24 38.40 16.33 15.44
C SER A 24 38.35 16.16 16.96
N GLN A 25 37.21 16.48 17.58
CA GLN A 25 36.89 16.02 18.93
C GLN A 25 36.28 14.61 18.84
N ARG A 26 36.98 13.63 19.43
CA ARG A 26 36.42 12.30 19.73
C ARG A 26 35.28 12.48 20.74
N LEU A 27 34.08 12.08 20.35
CA LEU A 27 32.98 11.84 21.29
C LEU A 27 33.17 10.43 21.88
N GLU A 28 33.46 10.37 23.18
CA GLU A 28 33.40 9.13 23.95
C GLU A 28 31.92 8.69 24.05
N GLN A 29 31.61 7.53 23.47
CA GLN A 29 30.30 6.89 23.62
C GLN A 29 30.26 6.16 24.97
N THR A 30 29.57 6.74 25.94
CA THR A 30 29.16 6.05 27.16
C THR A 30 28.06 5.04 26.82
N ALA A 31 28.37 3.76 26.87
CA ALA A 31 27.43 2.66 26.70
C ALA A 31 26.54 2.51 27.94
N TYR A 32 25.22 2.63 27.77
CA TYR A 32 24.25 2.21 28.80
C TYR A 32 23.83 0.75 28.54
N PRO A 33 23.76 -0.11 29.56
CA PRO A 33 23.32 -1.49 29.39
C PRO A 33 21.80 -1.53 29.16
N VAL A 34 21.38 -2.00 27.99
CA VAL A 34 19.98 -2.34 27.73
C VAL A 34 19.67 -3.68 28.42
N SER A 35 18.90 -3.62 29.49
CA SER A 35 18.36 -4.81 30.16
C SER A 35 17.39 -5.53 29.23
N GLY A 36 17.77 -6.73 28.78
CA GLY A 36 16.95 -7.58 27.94
C GLY A 36 15.74 -8.13 28.70
N PHE A 37 14.54 -7.79 28.26
CA PHE A 37 13.33 -8.53 28.60
C PHE A 37 13.27 -9.80 27.75
N HIS A 38 13.73 -10.91 28.30
CA HIS A 38 13.42 -12.24 27.77
C HIS A 38 12.03 -12.66 28.24
N SER A 39 11.01 -12.47 27.41
CA SER A 39 9.74 -13.18 27.57
C SER A 39 9.89 -14.57 26.94
N GLN A 40 10.10 -15.58 27.78
CA GLN A 40 10.01 -16.97 27.38
C GLN A 40 8.54 -17.37 27.26
N SER A 41 7.97 -17.30 26.05
CA SER A 41 6.79 -18.07 25.70
C SER A 41 7.14 -19.05 24.58
N ALA A 42 7.77 -20.17 24.96
CA ALA A 42 7.98 -21.31 24.09
C ALA A 42 6.66 -22.07 23.91
N LEU A 43 5.80 -21.59 23.01
CA LEU A 43 4.67 -22.36 22.50
C LEU A 43 5.04 -23.00 21.16
N ALA A 44 4.64 -24.27 21.02
CA ALA A 44 5.06 -25.20 19.98
C ALA A 44 5.06 -24.59 18.57
N SER A 45 6.26 -24.35 18.04
CA SER A 45 6.46 -23.94 16.65
C SER A 45 5.98 -25.06 15.72
N SER A 46 4.99 -24.75 14.91
CA SER A 46 4.50 -25.63 13.84
C SER A 46 5.67 -26.01 12.92
N GLN A 47 5.57 -27.15 12.22
CA GLN A 47 6.60 -27.56 11.24
C GLN A 47 6.82 -26.47 10.17
N LEU A 48 5.79 -25.68 9.86
CA LEU A 48 5.85 -24.51 8.99
C LEU A 48 6.70 -23.38 9.61
N ALA A 49 6.55 -23.10 10.91
CA ALA A 49 7.36 -22.11 11.61
C ALA A 49 8.85 -22.50 11.67
N ARG A 50 9.17 -23.80 11.75
CA ARG A 50 10.55 -24.30 11.63
C ARG A 50 11.10 -24.23 10.20
N ALA A 51 10.25 -24.40 9.19
CA ALA A 51 10.64 -24.23 7.78
C ALA A 51 10.88 -22.76 7.42
N ILE A 52 10.18 -21.83 8.08
CA ILE A 52 10.32 -20.37 7.91
C ILE A 52 11.49 -19.81 8.73
N ALA A 53 11.92 -20.49 9.80
CA ALA A 53 13.13 -20.18 10.56
C ALA A 53 14.44 -20.46 9.78
N SER A 54 14.41 -20.34 8.45
CA SER A 54 15.57 -20.46 7.57
C SER A 54 16.53 -19.30 7.81
N ARG A 55 17.83 -19.61 7.80
CA ARG A 55 18.92 -18.64 7.82
C ARG A 55 18.73 -17.62 6.70
N SER A 56 18.73 -16.34 7.06
CA SER A 56 18.56 -15.21 6.15
C SER A 56 19.56 -15.28 4.98
N GLY A 57 19.10 -14.96 3.77
CA GLY A 57 19.91 -14.81 2.56
C GLY A 57 20.13 -16.10 1.74
N THR A 58 19.36 -17.16 1.98
CA THR A 58 19.48 -18.41 1.17
C THR A 58 18.52 -18.45 -0.02
N PRO A 59 18.88 -19.08 -1.16
CA PRO A 59 17.96 -19.24 -2.30
C PRO A 59 16.64 -19.95 -1.95
N ALA A 60 16.66 -20.82 -0.92
CA ALA A 60 15.46 -21.48 -0.40
C ALA A 60 14.51 -20.49 0.31
N GLU A 61 15.04 -19.50 1.03
CA GLU A 61 14.24 -18.43 1.64
C GLU A 61 13.56 -17.60 0.55
N THR A 62 14.25 -17.24 -0.54
CA THR A 62 13.67 -16.45 -1.63
C THR A 62 12.48 -17.16 -2.29
N TYR A 63 12.57 -18.46 -2.54
CA TYR A 63 11.46 -19.22 -3.14
C TYR A 63 10.26 -19.34 -2.19
N VAL A 64 10.50 -19.59 -0.91
CA VAL A 64 9.45 -19.64 0.11
C VAL A 64 8.82 -18.25 0.29
N ALA A 65 9.62 -17.19 0.32
CA ALA A 65 9.17 -15.81 0.40
C ALA A 65 8.32 -15.43 -0.82
N TYR A 66 8.70 -15.85 -2.03
CA TYR A 66 7.91 -15.60 -3.24
C TYR A 66 6.51 -16.24 -3.15
N GLY A 67 6.43 -17.53 -2.80
CA GLY A 67 5.14 -18.22 -2.68
C GLY A 67 4.28 -17.70 -1.53
N LEU A 68 4.90 -17.29 -0.42
CA LEU A 68 4.20 -16.67 0.70
C LEU A 68 3.66 -15.29 0.31
N THR A 69 4.49 -14.43 -0.26
CA THR A 69 4.11 -13.08 -0.71
C THR A 69 3.06 -13.10 -1.81
N GLN A 70 3.02 -14.15 -2.64
CA GLN A 70 1.93 -14.34 -3.59
C GLN A 70 0.58 -14.48 -2.86
N LYS A 71 0.48 -15.34 -1.84
CA LYS A 71 -0.74 -15.49 -1.04
C LYS A 71 -1.11 -14.22 -0.27
N LEU A 72 -0.10 -13.53 0.25
CA LEU A 72 -0.28 -12.23 0.91
C LEU A 72 -0.87 -11.21 -0.07
N PHE A 73 -0.31 -11.12 -1.27
CA PHE A 73 -0.80 -10.23 -2.31
C PHE A 73 -2.22 -10.60 -2.77
N GLU A 74 -2.51 -11.89 -2.99
CA GLU A 74 -3.86 -12.35 -3.34
C GLU A 74 -4.89 -11.94 -2.28
N ALA A 75 -4.55 -12.00 -0.99
CA ALA A 75 -5.43 -11.53 0.08
C ALA A 75 -5.70 -10.01 0.01
N CYS A 76 -4.72 -9.22 -0.46
CA CYS A 76 -4.87 -7.78 -0.71
C CYS A 76 -5.71 -7.50 -1.97
N SER A 77 -5.38 -8.14 -3.09
CA SER A 77 -5.99 -7.84 -4.39
C SER A 77 -7.45 -8.25 -4.46
N THR A 78 -7.84 -9.27 -3.69
CA THR A 78 -9.22 -9.79 -3.64
C THR A 78 -10.21 -8.85 -2.95
N GLN A 79 -9.74 -7.83 -2.23
CA GLN A 79 -10.59 -6.94 -1.44
C GLN A 79 -11.48 -6.02 -2.28
N ALA A 80 -11.02 -5.65 -3.48
CA ALA A 80 -11.75 -4.80 -4.41
C ALA A 80 -11.78 -5.44 -5.81
N GLU A 81 -12.10 -6.73 -5.88
CA GLU A 81 -12.28 -7.41 -7.15
C GLU A 81 -13.49 -6.88 -7.91
N TYR A 82 -13.31 -6.77 -9.22
CA TYR A 82 -14.35 -6.35 -10.13
C TYR A 82 -14.20 -7.08 -11.47
N THR A 83 -15.30 -7.13 -12.20
CA THR A 83 -15.37 -7.70 -13.55
C THR A 83 -15.98 -6.68 -14.51
N ILE A 84 -15.78 -6.87 -15.81
CA ILE A 84 -16.46 -6.08 -16.85
C ILE A 84 -17.25 -7.06 -17.74
N PRO A 85 -18.50 -7.40 -17.36
CA PRO A 85 -19.30 -8.41 -18.07
C PRO A 85 -19.51 -8.12 -19.56
N GLN A 86 -19.43 -6.84 -19.95
CA GLN A 86 -19.62 -6.37 -21.32
C GLN A 86 -18.52 -6.88 -22.26
N LEU A 87 -17.31 -7.18 -21.76
CA LEU A 87 -16.22 -7.75 -22.57
C LEU A 87 -16.56 -9.15 -23.13
N ASN A 88 -17.46 -9.88 -22.46
CA ASN A 88 -17.90 -11.21 -22.91
C ASN A 88 -19.05 -11.15 -23.93
N LYS A 89 -19.55 -9.95 -24.26
CA LYS A 89 -20.65 -9.76 -25.21
C LYS A 89 -20.11 -9.22 -26.53
N LYS A 90 -20.48 -9.82 -27.65
CA LYS A 90 -20.11 -9.32 -28.99
C LYS A 90 -20.67 -7.91 -29.19
N GLY A 91 -19.79 -6.92 -29.38
CA GLY A 91 -20.17 -5.51 -29.49
C GLY A 91 -20.56 -4.84 -28.16
N GLY A 92 -20.25 -5.47 -27.02
CA GLY A 92 -20.50 -4.87 -25.71
C GLY A 92 -19.68 -3.60 -25.52
N GLN A 93 -20.36 -2.50 -25.20
CA GLN A 93 -19.70 -1.25 -24.83
C GLN A 93 -19.42 -1.25 -23.32
N VAL A 94 -18.18 -1.00 -22.95
CA VAL A 94 -17.80 -0.88 -21.53
C VAL A 94 -18.33 0.47 -21.01
N PRO A 95 -19.17 0.48 -19.96
CA PRO A 95 -19.63 1.72 -19.36
C PRO A 95 -18.45 2.55 -18.86
N LYS A 96 -18.56 3.87 -18.93
CA LYS A 96 -17.52 4.80 -18.48
C LYS A 96 -18.03 5.66 -17.34
N THR A 97 -17.14 6.01 -16.41
CA THR A 97 -17.39 7.10 -15.45
C THR A 97 -17.32 8.45 -16.15
N ASP A 98 -17.76 9.52 -15.49
CA ASP A 98 -17.63 10.89 -16.00
C ASP A 98 -16.17 11.30 -16.26
N ALA A 99 -15.23 10.68 -15.53
CA ALA A 99 -13.79 10.85 -15.72
C ALA A 99 -13.21 9.96 -16.85
N GLY A 100 -14.04 9.19 -17.56
CA GLY A 100 -13.63 8.33 -18.68
C GLY A 100 -13.02 6.98 -18.28
N GLU A 101 -13.11 6.58 -17.01
CA GLU A 101 -12.62 5.28 -16.55
C GLU A 101 -13.61 4.18 -16.90
N ASP A 102 -13.13 2.99 -17.27
CA ASP A 102 -13.98 1.82 -17.41
C ASP A 102 -14.63 1.45 -16.07
N LEU A 103 -15.95 1.29 -16.12
CA LEU A 103 -16.79 0.96 -14.98
C LEU A 103 -17.25 -0.50 -15.09
N GLY A 104 -16.81 -1.30 -14.12
CA GLY A 104 -17.18 -2.71 -14.01
C GLY A 104 -18.33 -2.97 -13.05
N VAL A 105 -18.35 -4.19 -12.51
CA VAL A 105 -19.23 -4.64 -11.44
C VAL A 105 -18.35 -5.29 -10.38
N GLY A 106 -18.49 -4.84 -9.13
CA GLY A 106 -17.74 -5.34 -7.99
C GLY A 106 -18.67 -5.66 -6.82
N GLU A 107 -18.19 -6.51 -5.92
CA GLU A 107 -18.91 -6.92 -4.71
C GLU A 107 -18.11 -6.61 -3.44
N GLY A 108 -18.77 -6.61 -2.29
CA GLY A 108 -18.16 -6.34 -1.00
C GLY A 108 -18.39 -4.91 -0.51
N TRP A 109 -17.92 -4.66 0.71
CA TRP A 109 -18.25 -3.45 1.46
C TRP A 109 -17.62 -2.18 0.87
N TRP A 110 -16.45 -2.30 0.22
CA TRP A 110 -15.81 -1.19 -0.50
C TRP A 110 -16.74 -0.57 -1.55
N TYR A 111 -17.58 -1.37 -2.21
CA TYR A 111 -18.55 -0.87 -3.18
C TYR A 111 -19.92 -0.63 -2.55
N LYS A 112 -20.43 -1.57 -1.74
CA LYS A 112 -21.80 -1.51 -1.20
C LYS A 112 -21.96 -0.49 -0.07
N GLU A 113 -21.04 -0.46 0.87
CA GLU A 113 -21.12 0.41 2.06
C GLU A 113 -20.46 1.76 1.80
N LEU A 114 -19.29 1.78 1.13
CA LEU A 114 -18.57 3.02 0.84
C LEU A 114 -19.02 3.70 -0.47
N GLY A 115 -19.66 2.97 -1.39
CA GLY A 115 -20.10 3.53 -2.67
C GLY A 115 -18.95 3.84 -3.62
N LEU A 116 -17.77 3.23 -3.45
CA LEU A 116 -16.69 3.37 -4.41
C LEU A 116 -17.13 2.74 -5.74
N LEU A 117 -16.61 3.27 -6.86
CA LEU A 117 -16.90 2.72 -8.18
C LEU A 117 -15.97 1.54 -8.48
N PRO A 118 -16.47 0.42 -9.05
CA PRO A 118 -15.64 -0.72 -9.46
C PRO A 118 -14.82 -0.40 -10.72
N THR A 119 -13.74 0.35 -10.54
CA THR A 119 -12.78 0.73 -11.59
C THR A 119 -11.38 0.22 -11.26
N PHE A 120 -10.49 0.23 -12.26
CA PHE A 120 -9.08 -0.08 -12.06
C PHE A 120 -8.42 0.80 -10.98
N SER A 121 -8.76 2.09 -10.96
CA SER A 121 -8.22 3.02 -9.97
C SER A 121 -8.68 2.69 -8.56
N THR A 122 -9.95 2.30 -8.37
CA THR A 122 -10.42 1.88 -7.05
C THR A 122 -9.72 0.60 -6.61
N TRP A 123 -9.62 -0.39 -7.50
CA TRP A 123 -8.92 -1.63 -7.21
C TRP A 123 -7.46 -1.39 -6.81
N SER A 124 -6.72 -0.56 -7.55
CA SER A 124 -5.32 -0.30 -7.26
C SER A 124 -5.14 0.40 -5.91
N GLN A 125 -5.97 1.40 -5.60
CA GLN A 125 -5.88 2.15 -4.34
C GLN A 125 -6.30 1.32 -3.12
N VAL A 126 -7.35 0.50 -3.23
CA VAL A 126 -7.71 -0.45 -2.16
C VAL A 126 -6.63 -1.53 -2.00
N THR A 127 -6.04 -2.01 -3.10
CA THR A 127 -4.93 -2.99 -3.04
C THR A 127 -3.71 -2.37 -2.36
N PHE A 128 -3.35 -1.12 -2.69
CA PHE A 128 -2.29 -0.37 -2.00
C PHE A 128 -2.57 -0.20 -0.51
N LEU A 129 -3.80 0.10 -0.11
CA LEU A 129 -4.16 0.19 1.31
C LEU A 129 -3.85 -1.13 2.03
N HIS A 130 -4.22 -2.28 1.48
CA HIS A 130 -3.95 -3.57 2.11
C HIS A 130 -2.47 -3.97 2.07
N MET A 131 -1.80 -3.72 0.93
CA MET A 131 -0.35 -3.90 0.83
C MET A 131 0.38 -3.04 1.87
N TYR A 132 -0.07 -1.82 2.11
CA TYR A 132 0.49 -0.95 3.15
C TYR A 132 0.33 -1.55 4.55
N LEU A 133 -0.85 -2.07 4.89
CA LEU A 133 -1.10 -2.74 6.18
C LEU A 133 -0.13 -3.92 6.38
N LEU A 134 0.12 -4.70 5.32
CA LEU A 134 1.12 -5.77 5.35
C LEU A 134 2.54 -5.24 5.47
N THR A 135 2.92 -4.24 4.66
CA THR A 135 4.26 -3.63 4.72
C THR A 135 4.55 -3.09 6.12
N ALA A 136 3.58 -2.45 6.77
CA ALA A 136 3.71 -1.99 8.15
C ALA A 136 4.02 -3.15 9.11
N ARG A 137 3.34 -4.30 8.99
CA ARG A 137 3.62 -5.49 9.80
C ARG A 137 4.95 -6.17 9.45
N LEU A 138 5.32 -6.19 8.18
CA LEU A 138 6.59 -6.76 7.70
C LEU A 138 7.80 -5.95 8.15
N ARG A 139 7.64 -4.64 8.41
CA ARG A 139 8.72 -3.81 9.00
C ARG A 139 9.11 -4.24 10.42
N ALA A 140 8.28 -5.03 11.09
CA ALA A 140 8.58 -5.61 12.39
C ALA A 140 9.26 -6.99 12.31
N LEU A 141 9.58 -7.50 11.12
CA LEU A 141 10.39 -8.72 10.96
C LEU A 141 11.79 -8.51 11.56
N PRO A 142 12.43 -9.55 12.13
CA PRO A 142 13.74 -9.43 12.75
C PRO A 142 14.88 -9.18 11.75
N SER A 143 14.69 -9.53 10.47
CA SER A 143 15.69 -9.37 9.43
C SER A 143 15.29 -8.30 8.41
N HIS A 144 16.17 -7.31 8.24
CA HIS A 144 16.02 -6.27 7.23
C HIS A 144 16.07 -6.85 5.79
N GLU A 145 16.86 -7.90 5.56
CA GLU A 145 16.96 -8.56 4.26
C GLU A 145 15.64 -9.25 3.90
N SER A 146 15.01 -9.92 4.87
CA SER A 146 13.70 -10.53 4.68
C SER A 146 12.64 -9.44 4.40
N LEU A 147 12.64 -8.31 5.11
CA LEU A 147 11.75 -7.18 4.79
C LEU A 147 11.93 -6.70 3.34
N GLN A 148 13.17 -6.51 2.88
CA GLN A 148 13.45 -6.05 1.51
C GLN A 148 12.94 -7.05 0.46
N THR A 149 13.19 -8.34 0.69
CA THR A 149 12.75 -9.44 -0.19
C THR A 149 11.23 -9.49 -0.28
N TYR A 150 10.53 -9.42 0.85
CA TYR A 150 9.07 -9.45 0.87
C TYR A 150 8.46 -8.22 0.22
N SER A 151 9.03 -7.04 0.47
CA SER A 151 8.57 -5.79 -0.13
C SER A 151 8.74 -5.80 -1.65
N GLN A 152 9.86 -6.34 -2.15
CA GLN A 152 10.12 -6.49 -3.59
C GLN A 152 9.09 -7.44 -4.22
N HIS A 153 8.91 -8.63 -3.66
CA HIS A 153 7.94 -9.58 -4.23
C HIS A 153 6.50 -9.08 -4.18
N LEU A 154 6.09 -8.38 -3.12
CA LEU A 154 4.75 -7.79 -3.05
C LEU A 154 4.49 -6.80 -4.19
N ILE A 155 5.45 -5.91 -4.48
CA ILE A 155 5.28 -4.94 -5.58
C ILE A 155 5.39 -5.60 -6.96
N ASP A 156 6.18 -6.66 -7.10
CA ASP A 156 6.26 -7.44 -8.33
C ASP A 156 4.93 -8.14 -8.63
N HIS A 157 4.32 -8.81 -7.64
CA HIS A 157 3.00 -9.43 -7.75
C HIS A 157 1.91 -8.41 -8.12
N PHE A 158 1.93 -7.24 -7.48
CA PHE A 158 1.04 -6.13 -7.84
C PHE A 158 1.23 -5.70 -9.29
N SER A 159 2.48 -5.50 -9.72
CA SER A 159 2.79 -5.03 -11.07
C SER A 159 2.32 -6.01 -12.14
N HIS A 160 2.53 -7.32 -11.92
CA HIS A 160 2.04 -8.36 -12.81
C HIS A 160 0.51 -8.41 -12.87
N ASN A 161 -0.18 -8.32 -11.73
CA ASN A 161 -1.65 -8.32 -11.71
C ASN A 161 -2.24 -7.06 -12.36
N ALA A 162 -1.62 -5.90 -12.11
CA ALA A 162 -1.98 -4.63 -12.72
C ALA A 162 -1.80 -4.67 -14.24
N GLU A 163 -0.67 -5.18 -14.73
CA GLU A 163 -0.43 -5.34 -16.18
C GLU A 163 -1.49 -6.25 -16.82
N HIS A 164 -1.79 -7.39 -16.18
CA HIS A 164 -2.79 -8.33 -16.67
C HIS A 164 -4.19 -7.68 -16.75
N ARG A 165 -4.61 -6.92 -15.74
CA ARG A 165 -5.89 -6.19 -15.78
C ARG A 165 -5.91 -5.11 -16.86
N MET A 166 -4.84 -4.35 -17.01
CA MET A 166 -4.74 -3.33 -18.06
C MET A 166 -4.93 -3.95 -19.45
N ASP A 167 -4.34 -5.12 -19.69
CA ASP A 167 -4.47 -5.83 -20.96
C ASP A 167 -5.87 -6.45 -21.14
N VAL A 168 -6.30 -7.28 -20.18
CA VAL A 168 -7.50 -8.11 -20.31
C VAL A 168 -8.80 -7.32 -20.08
N LEU A 169 -8.85 -6.43 -19.08
CA LEU A 169 -10.07 -5.71 -18.73
C LEU A 169 -10.19 -4.36 -19.45
N HIS A 170 -9.06 -3.72 -19.77
CA HIS A 170 -9.05 -2.36 -20.32
C HIS A 170 -8.53 -2.28 -21.76
N GLY A 171 -8.17 -3.42 -22.37
CA GLY A 171 -7.73 -3.46 -23.76
C GLY A 171 -6.46 -2.65 -24.04
N LEU A 172 -5.64 -2.37 -23.01
CA LEU A 172 -4.37 -1.66 -23.15
C LEU A 172 -3.28 -2.62 -23.66
N THR A 173 -3.44 -3.08 -24.90
CA THR A 173 -2.57 -4.08 -25.53
C THR A 173 -1.15 -3.56 -25.81
N SER A 174 -0.96 -2.24 -25.87
CA SER A 174 0.35 -1.62 -26.03
C SER A 174 1.21 -1.75 -24.76
N ARG A 175 2.26 -2.57 -24.85
CA ARG A 175 3.25 -2.76 -23.77
C ARG A 175 3.90 -1.44 -23.32
N ALA A 176 4.19 -0.54 -24.25
CA ALA A 176 4.79 0.76 -23.91
C ALA A 176 3.85 1.62 -23.05
N ILE A 177 2.55 1.60 -23.36
CA ILE A 177 1.53 2.28 -22.57
C ILE A 177 1.43 1.65 -21.18
N ARG A 178 1.28 0.32 -21.09
CA ARG A 178 1.23 -0.38 -19.80
C ARG A 178 2.45 -0.08 -18.92
N ASN A 179 3.66 -0.12 -19.49
CA ASN A 179 4.88 0.20 -18.75
C ASN A 179 4.91 1.63 -18.20
N ARG A 180 4.31 2.60 -18.89
CA ARG A 180 4.16 3.96 -18.38
C ARG A 180 3.20 3.98 -17.19
N PHE A 181 2.02 3.37 -17.34
CA PHE A 181 1.05 3.26 -16.25
C PHE A 181 1.61 2.54 -15.02
N LEU A 182 2.39 1.46 -15.19
CA LEU A 182 3.05 0.76 -14.09
C LEU A 182 4.05 1.65 -13.34
N LYS A 183 4.80 2.50 -14.04
CA LYS A 183 5.68 3.50 -13.41
C LYS A 183 4.88 4.53 -12.62
N ASP A 184 3.76 5.00 -13.17
CA ASP A 184 2.88 5.94 -12.48
C ASP A 184 2.28 5.31 -11.21
N LEU A 185 1.83 4.06 -11.30
CA LEU A 185 1.35 3.28 -10.14
C LEU A 185 2.43 3.08 -9.09
N PHE A 186 3.69 2.84 -9.48
CA PHE A 186 4.79 2.71 -8.54
C PHE A 186 5.06 4.02 -7.77
N ILE A 187 4.94 5.17 -8.45
CA ILE A 187 5.03 6.48 -7.78
C ILE A 187 3.84 6.67 -6.82
N GLN A 188 2.62 6.32 -7.24
CA GLN A 188 1.44 6.38 -6.38
C GLN A 188 1.57 5.49 -5.14
N TRP A 189 2.08 4.26 -5.30
CA TRP A 189 2.37 3.34 -4.20
C TRP A 189 3.29 3.98 -3.16
N ARG A 190 4.39 4.60 -3.60
CA ARG A 190 5.31 5.30 -2.69
C ARG A 190 4.66 6.49 -2.00
N GLY A 191 3.79 7.23 -2.70
CA GLY A 191 3.01 8.31 -2.11
C GLY A 191 2.01 7.80 -1.05
N ALA A 192 1.39 6.64 -1.29
CA ALA A 192 0.50 5.98 -0.35
C ALA A 192 1.26 5.53 0.91
N LEU A 193 2.42 4.89 0.76
CA LEU A 193 3.31 4.51 1.89
C LEU A 193 3.58 5.72 2.79
N ALA A 194 4.10 6.81 2.23
CA ALA A 194 4.48 8.00 2.99
C ALA A 194 3.28 8.66 3.70
N ALA A 195 2.15 8.80 3.01
CA ALA A 195 0.98 9.46 3.56
C ALA A 195 0.27 8.63 4.64
N TYR A 196 0.21 7.30 4.48
CA TYR A 196 -0.35 6.44 5.51
C TYR A 196 0.57 6.34 6.73
N ASP A 197 1.90 6.29 6.54
CA ASP A 197 2.87 6.35 7.64
C ASP A 197 2.70 7.65 8.45
N GLU A 198 2.60 8.79 7.76
CA GLU A 198 2.31 10.08 8.39
C GLU A 198 0.96 10.07 9.14
N GLY A 199 -0.09 9.55 8.50
CA GLY A 199 -1.43 9.48 9.06
C GLY A 199 -1.52 8.65 10.34
N ILE A 200 -0.90 7.46 10.36
CA ILE A 200 -0.87 6.61 11.56
C ILE A 200 -0.28 7.35 12.74
N ILE A 201 0.84 8.06 12.52
CA ILE A 201 1.62 8.72 13.58
C ILE A 201 0.95 10.00 14.05
N LYS A 202 0.44 10.83 13.13
CA LYS A 202 -0.10 12.16 13.47
C LYS A 202 -1.56 12.13 13.93
N GLY A 203 -2.28 11.03 13.70
CA GLY A 203 -3.63 10.83 14.20
C GLY A 203 -4.70 10.73 13.11
N ASP A 204 -5.91 10.42 13.54
CA ASP A 204 -7.00 9.96 12.66
C ASP A 204 -7.47 10.98 11.63
N ALA A 205 -7.37 12.27 11.94
CA ALA A 205 -7.67 13.33 10.96
C ALA A 205 -6.68 13.32 9.78
N VAL A 206 -5.38 13.15 10.06
CA VAL A 206 -4.34 13.10 9.02
C VAL A 206 -4.44 11.79 8.23
N LEU A 207 -4.70 10.67 8.91
CA LEU A 207 -4.96 9.39 8.26
C LEU A 207 -6.21 9.46 7.36
N GLY A 208 -7.29 10.06 7.85
CA GLY A 208 -8.53 10.29 7.10
C GLY A 208 -8.30 11.13 5.85
N ALA A 209 -7.50 12.20 5.94
CA ALA A 209 -7.13 13.01 4.78
C ALA A 209 -6.33 12.21 3.73
N ALA A 210 -5.39 11.35 4.17
CA ALA A 210 -4.63 10.48 3.28
C ALA A 210 -5.54 9.44 2.58
N ILE A 211 -6.46 8.82 3.34
CA ILE A 211 -7.46 7.88 2.82
C ILE A 211 -8.36 8.56 1.80
N TRP A 212 -8.92 9.74 2.13
CA TRP A 212 -9.80 10.51 1.26
C TRP A 212 -9.12 10.87 -0.06
N ARG A 213 -7.88 11.38 -0.02
CA ARG A 213 -7.10 11.70 -1.21
C ARG A 213 -6.87 10.47 -2.11
N ASN A 214 -6.61 9.31 -1.51
CA ASN A 214 -6.26 8.10 -2.26
C ASN A 214 -7.50 7.34 -2.79
N LEU A 215 -8.49 7.07 -1.94
CA LEU A 215 -9.68 6.28 -2.31
C LEU A 215 -10.75 7.10 -3.02
N TRP A 216 -10.96 8.35 -2.60
CA TRP A 216 -11.96 9.24 -3.17
C TRP A 216 -11.35 10.31 -4.09
N LYS A 217 -10.06 10.20 -4.42
CA LYS A 217 -9.35 11.08 -5.36
C LYS A 217 -9.45 12.57 -4.99
N ALA A 218 -9.55 12.88 -3.70
CA ALA A 218 -9.82 14.21 -3.18
C ALA A 218 -11.14 14.84 -3.71
N GLY A 219 -12.11 14.01 -4.11
CA GLY A 219 -13.43 14.46 -4.53
C GLY A 219 -14.29 14.85 -3.33
N HIS A 220 -15.10 15.90 -3.50
CA HIS A 220 -16.05 16.37 -2.48
C HIS A 220 -17.47 15.86 -2.69
N THR A 221 -17.70 15.10 -3.76
CA THR A 221 -18.99 14.55 -4.14
C THR A 221 -18.91 13.03 -4.27
N ALA A 222 -19.92 12.34 -3.77
CA ALA A 222 -20.11 10.92 -4.03
C ALA A 222 -20.50 10.69 -5.51
N PRO A 223 -20.38 9.47 -6.06
CA PRO A 223 -20.72 9.18 -7.45
C PRO A 223 -22.18 9.46 -7.85
N ASN A 224 -23.08 9.60 -6.88
CA ASN A 224 -24.49 9.97 -7.09
C ASN A 224 -24.72 11.50 -7.09
N GLY A 225 -23.68 12.30 -6.91
CA GLY A 225 -23.76 13.77 -6.88
C GLY A 225 -23.96 14.37 -5.49
N ASP A 226 -24.16 13.55 -4.46
CA ASP A 226 -24.32 14.04 -3.08
C ASP A 226 -22.98 14.50 -2.49
N GLU A 227 -23.02 15.30 -1.42
CA GLU A 227 -21.83 15.62 -0.64
C GLU A 227 -21.13 14.36 -0.11
N MET A 228 -19.80 14.47 0.05
CA MET A 228 -18.99 13.42 0.66
C MET A 228 -19.48 13.07 2.06
N ASP A 229 -19.92 11.82 2.24
CA ASP A 229 -20.19 11.27 3.57
C ASP A 229 -18.87 10.93 4.29
N TRP A 230 -18.42 11.86 5.13
CA TRP A 230 -17.19 11.72 5.93
C TRP A 230 -17.21 10.53 6.89
N THR A 231 -18.38 9.98 7.21
CA THR A 231 -18.51 8.77 8.02
C THR A 231 -17.86 7.58 7.32
N LYS A 232 -17.89 7.54 5.98
CA LYS A 232 -17.23 6.50 5.18
C LYS A 232 -15.71 6.58 5.28
N VAL A 233 -15.15 7.79 5.32
CA VAL A 233 -13.71 8.00 5.56
C VAL A 233 -13.35 7.54 6.97
N ALA A 234 -14.15 7.90 7.98
CA ALA A 234 -13.96 7.46 9.36
C ALA A 234 -14.04 5.93 9.50
N LEU A 235 -14.93 5.26 8.76
CA LEU A 235 -15.00 3.79 8.72
C LEU A 235 -13.71 3.15 8.22
N VAL A 236 -13.09 3.71 7.18
CA VAL A 236 -11.81 3.20 6.68
C VAL A 236 -10.67 3.48 7.66
N VAL A 237 -10.69 4.63 8.36
CA VAL A 237 -9.74 4.91 9.46
C VAL A 237 -9.85 3.85 10.56
N ALA A 238 -11.06 3.60 11.07
CA ALA A 238 -11.32 2.59 12.09
C ALA A 238 -10.88 1.19 11.63
N TYR A 239 -11.22 0.83 10.38
CA TYR A 239 -10.78 -0.41 9.73
C TYR A 239 -9.26 -0.53 9.72
N MET A 240 -8.52 0.48 9.24
CA MET A 240 -7.06 0.43 9.19
C MET A 240 -6.44 0.28 10.59
N ARG A 241 -6.95 1.01 11.59
CA ARG A 241 -6.48 0.93 12.98
C ARG A 241 -6.68 -0.47 13.55
N ARG A 242 -7.87 -1.05 13.37
CA ARG A 242 -8.18 -2.42 13.82
C ARG A 242 -7.29 -3.43 13.10
N VAL A 243 -7.18 -3.35 11.78
CA VAL A 243 -6.38 -4.32 11.02
C VAL A 243 -4.91 -4.28 11.43
N LEU A 244 -4.31 -3.10 11.63
CA LEU A 244 -2.94 -2.99 12.13
C LEU A 244 -2.78 -3.61 13.52
N HIS A 245 -3.73 -3.37 14.41
CA HIS A 245 -3.76 -4.00 15.72
C HIS A 245 -3.84 -5.53 15.58
N ASP A 246 -4.77 -6.05 14.80
CA ASP A 246 -4.96 -7.48 14.62
C ASP A 246 -3.71 -8.13 14.00
N LEU A 247 -3.10 -7.50 12.99
CA LEU A 247 -1.85 -7.95 12.37
C LEU A 247 -0.69 -7.99 13.37
N SER A 248 -0.65 -7.08 14.34
CA SER A 248 0.39 -7.05 15.37
C SER A 248 0.33 -8.28 16.30
N LEU A 249 -0.84 -8.92 16.40
CA LEU A 249 -1.07 -10.11 17.22
C LEU A 249 -0.77 -11.42 16.46
N VAL A 250 -0.51 -11.36 15.15
CA VAL A 250 -0.25 -12.54 14.30
C VAL A 250 1.25 -12.84 14.26
N ASN A 251 1.59 -14.10 14.53
CA ASN A 251 2.93 -14.62 14.31
C ASN A 251 3.27 -14.67 12.82
N GLU A 252 4.51 -14.39 12.46
CA GLU A 252 4.96 -14.30 11.06
C GLU A 252 4.61 -15.54 10.20
N PRO A 253 4.77 -16.78 10.69
CA PRO A 253 4.40 -17.98 9.93
C PRO A 253 2.93 -18.07 9.57
N ASP A 254 2.07 -17.45 10.38
CA ASP A 254 0.62 -17.54 10.27
C ASP A 254 0.02 -16.38 9.46
N LEU A 255 0.83 -15.40 9.06
CA LEU A 255 0.37 -14.18 8.39
C LEU A 255 -0.50 -14.53 7.18
N ALA A 256 -0.01 -15.35 6.24
CA ALA A 256 -0.78 -15.72 5.04
C ALA A 256 -2.01 -16.60 5.34
N LEU A 257 -2.07 -17.25 6.50
CA LEU A 257 -3.22 -18.10 6.87
C LEU A 257 -4.38 -17.30 7.45
N GLN A 258 -4.12 -16.12 8.04
CA GLN A 258 -5.12 -15.35 8.78
C GLN A 258 -5.67 -14.12 8.03
N LEU A 259 -5.05 -13.74 6.92
CA LEU A 259 -5.48 -12.58 6.11
C LEU A 259 -6.70 -12.87 5.23
N GLY A 260 -6.83 -14.10 4.75
CA GLY A 260 -7.82 -14.52 3.74
C GLY A 260 -9.24 -14.73 4.28
N ARG A 261 -10.13 -15.18 3.38
CA ARG A 261 -11.56 -15.42 3.64
C ARG A 261 -11.83 -16.25 4.89
N GLU A 262 -13.03 -16.06 5.43
CA GLU A 262 -13.57 -16.76 6.60
C GLU A 262 -13.16 -18.23 6.66
N LYS A 263 -12.41 -18.60 7.70
CA LYS A 263 -12.03 -19.98 7.95
C LYS A 263 -12.68 -20.44 9.24
N GLY A 264 -13.62 -21.38 9.13
CA GLY A 264 -14.34 -21.93 10.28
C GLY A 264 -15.31 -20.93 10.94
N GLY A 265 -15.91 -20.01 10.18
CA GLY A 265 -16.89 -19.04 10.67
C GLY A 265 -16.31 -17.83 11.40
N ARG A 266 -14.98 -17.67 11.43
CA ARG A 266 -14.32 -16.45 11.92
C ARG A 266 -13.98 -15.52 10.76
N PRO A 267 -14.36 -14.23 10.80
CA PRO A 267 -13.95 -13.24 9.84
C PRO A 267 -12.42 -13.18 9.71
N GLY A 268 -11.90 -13.15 8.47
CA GLY A 268 -10.48 -12.89 8.21
C GLY A 268 -10.09 -11.48 8.64
N ILE A 269 -8.79 -11.21 8.85
CA ILE A 269 -8.33 -9.92 9.36
C ILE A 269 -8.81 -8.74 8.49
N PHE A 270 -8.75 -8.90 7.16
CA PHE A 270 -9.21 -7.89 6.20
C PHE A 270 -10.72 -7.82 6.00
N SER A 271 -11.49 -8.67 6.67
CA SER A 271 -12.94 -8.56 6.61
C SER A 271 -13.41 -7.30 7.32
N PHE A 272 -14.51 -6.74 6.82
CA PHE A 272 -15.19 -5.63 7.45
C PHE A 272 -15.94 -6.13 8.71
N SER A 273 -15.70 -5.49 9.84
CA SER A 273 -16.22 -5.93 11.14
C SER A 273 -17.31 -5.00 11.68
N GLN A 274 -18.25 -5.55 12.44
CA GLN A 274 -19.20 -4.74 13.21
C GLN A 274 -18.50 -3.85 14.25
N ALA A 275 -17.28 -4.22 14.68
CA ALA A 275 -16.47 -3.36 15.55
C ALA A 275 -16.14 -2.02 14.85
N ASP A 276 -15.87 -2.04 13.54
CA ASP A 276 -15.57 -0.84 12.76
C ASP A 276 -16.79 0.10 12.74
N LYS A 277 -17.99 -0.47 12.55
CA LYS A 277 -19.26 0.27 12.63
C LYS A 277 -19.49 0.86 14.02
N LYS A 278 -19.30 0.06 15.07
CA LYS A 278 -19.47 0.52 16.46
C LYS A 278 -18.59 1.70 16.82
N LEU A 279 -17.32 1.67 16.39
CA LEU A 279 -16.36 2.74 16.65
C LEU A 279 -16.77 4.08 16.02
N VAL A 280 -17.40 4.04 14.84
CA VAL A 280 -17.76 5.25 14.10
C VAL A 280 -19.18 5.74 14.43
N TYR A 281 -20.14 4.82 14.51
CA TYR A 281 -21.55 5.17 14.71
C TYR A 281 -21.97 5.24 16.19
N GLY A 282 -21.14 4.76 17.12
CA GLY A 282 -21.44 4.77 18.55
C GLY A 282 -22.63 3.89 18.97
N LYS A 283 -23.07 2.96 18.12
CA LYS A 283 -24.15 1.99 18.35
C LYS A 283 -23.62 0.57 18.23
#